data_AF-A0A3A4RT38-F1
#
_entry.id   AF-A0A3A4RT38-F1
#
_cell.length_a   1.000
_cell.length_b   1.000
_cell.length_c   1.000
_cell.angle_alpha   90.00
_cell.angle_beta   90.00
_cell.angle_gamma   90.00
#
_symmetry.space_group_name_H-M   'P 1'
#
loop_
_entity.id
_entity.type
_entity.pdbx_description
1 polymer ?
#
loop_
_entity_poly.entity_id
_entity_poly.type
_entity_poly.pdbx_seq_one_letter_code
_entity_poly.pdbx_strand_id
1 'polypeptide(L)'
;MMNVESRKRFKESAAIKRYQRIAWVLPLIICISSVLISIYQSSWEYFSRAGSLIVLVAVYVAYKDWSGDIYQVLKKDYFTMSEFLAIGCLDSLANDERNELIRKCKDIEDSQKINKSFVTYASRRFRKMEAVLLAIGTLIWGYGDFFLNLIWRFNA
;
A
#
# COMPACT_ATOMS: atom_id res chain seq x y z
N MET A 1 -21.36 -2.19 -0.69
CA MET A 1 -20.86 -2.96 -1.86
C MET A 1 -19.95 -2.07 -2.69
N MET A 2 -18.85 -2.60 -3.23
CA MET A 2 -17.83 -1.83 -3.96
C MET A 2 -18.23 -1.62 -5.42
N ASN A 3 -17.99 -0.41 -5.95
CA ASN A 3 -18.15 -0.12 -7.37
C ASN A 3 -17.04 -0.81 -8.19
N VAL A 4 -17.41 -1.46 -9.30
CA VAL A 4 -16.50 -2.18 -10.22
C VAL A 4 -15.42 -1.24 -10.75
N GLU A 5 -15.75 0.04 -10.92
CA GLU A 5 -14.86 1.08 -11.39
C GLU A 5 -13.65 1.32 -10.48
N SER A 6 -13.87 1.35 -9.16
CA SER A 6 -12.80 1.56 -8.17
C SER A 6 -11.78 0.40 -8.20
N ARG A 7 -12.20 -0.83 -8.51
CA ARG A 7 -11.29 -1.97 -8.65
C ARG A 7 -10.41 -1.87 -9.90
N LYS A 8 -10.99 -1.45 -11.03
CA LYS A 8 -10.26 -1.30 -12.30
C LYS A 8 -9.20 -0.21 -12.16
N ARG A 9 -9.56 0.96 -11.64
CA ARG A 9 -8.61 2.05 -11.38
C ARG A 9 -7.47 1.64 -10.46
N PHE A 10 -7.74 0.78 -9.46
CA PHE A 10 -6.70 0.29 -8.54
C PHE A 10 -5.69 -0.60 -9.25
N LYS A 11 -6.17 -1.45 -10.17
CA LYS A 11 -5.33 -2.30 -11.01
C LYS A 11 -4.56 -1.52 -12.05
N GLU A 12 -4.98 -0.32 -12.42
CA GLU A 12 -4.33 0.46 -13.48
C GLU A 12 -3.28 1.44 -12.93
N SER A 13 -3.41 1.90 -11.68
CA SER A 13 -2.46 2.85 -11.09
C SER A 13 -1.02 2.30 -10.99
N ALA A 14 -0.09 2.95 -11.68
CA ALA A 14 1.32 2.56 -11.71
C ALA A 14 2.03 2.77 -10.36
N ALA A 15 1.66 3.81 -9.60
CA ALA A 15 2.25 4.09 -8.29
C ALA A 15 1.92 2.98 -7.28
N ILE A 16 0.68 2.51 -7.26
CA ILE A 16 0.23 1.40 -6.41
C ILE A 16 0.96 0.11 -6.78
N LYS A 17 1.13 -0.18 -8.08
CA LYS A 17 1.91 -1.34 -8.54
C LYS A 17 3.37 -1.28 -8.09
N ARG A 18 4.01 -0.10 -8.16
CA ARG A 18 5.39 0.08 -7.71
C ARG A 18 5.52 -0.19 -6.21
N TYR A 19 4.63 0.37 -5.39
CA TYR A 19 4.59 0.12 -3.95
C TYR A 19 4.37 -1.35 -3.61
N GLN A 20 3.36 -1.97 -4.23
CA GLN A 20 3.07 -3.38 -4.04
C GLN A 20 4.27 -4.26 -4.44
N ARG A 21 4.97 -3.91 -5.53
CA ARG A 21 6.17 -4.62 -5.96
C ARG A 21 7.28 -4.52 -4.91
N ILE A 22 7.57 -3.32 -4.41
CA ILE A 22 8.62 -3.13 -3.39
C ILE A 22 8.27 -3.91 -2.11
N ALA A 23 7.02 -3.82 -1.65
CA ALA A 23 6.57 -4.48 -0.42
C ALA A 23 6.62 -6.01 -0.47
N TRP A 24 6.57 -6.64 -1.66
CA TRP A 24 6.68 -8.10 -1.79
C TRP A 24 8.06 -8.57 -2.24
N VAL A 25 8.68 -7.87 -3.19
CA VAL A 25 9.96 -8.27 -3.76
C VAL A 25 11.10 -8.07 -2.76
N LEU A 26 11.09 -6.97 -2.00
CA LEU A 26 12.19 -6.69 -1.07
C LEU A 26 12.27 -7.72 0.07
N PRO A 27 11.19 -8.06 0.80
CA PRO A 27 11.23 -9.12 1.80
C PRO A 27 11.62 -10.48 1.23
N LEU A 28 11.16 -10.78 0.01
CA LEU A 28 11.45 -12.06 -0.65
C LEU A 28 12.95 -12.18 -0.99
N ILE A 29 13.58 -11.11 -1.46
CA ILE A 29 15.04 -11.07 -1.67
C ILE A 29 15.79 -11.26 -0.35
N ILE A 30 15.36 -10.59 0.72
CA ILE A 30 15.95 -10.73 2.06
C ILE A 30 15.82 -12.18 2.59
N CYS A 31 14.66 -12.81 2.40
CA CYS A 31 14.46 -14.22 2.75
C CYS A 31 15.38 -15.14 1.95
N ILE A 32 15.46 -14.99 0.62
CA ILE A 32 16.28 -15.87 -0.21
C ILE A 32 17.76 -15.70 0.12
N SER A 33 18.25 -14.45 0.24
CA SER A 33 19.65 -14.19 0.54
C SER A 33 20.05 -14.72 1.92
N SER A 34 19.19 -14.57 2.92
CA SER A 34 19.45 -15.09 4.27
C SER A 34 19.45 -16.61 4.35
N VAL A 35 18.58 -17.30 3.60
CA VAL A 35 18.62 -18.77 3.49
C VAL A 35 19.92 -19.23 2.83
N LEU A 36 20.33 -18.59 1.73
CA LEU A 36 21.58 -18.95 1.03
C LEU A 36 22.81 -18.77 1.94
N ILE A 37 22.89 -17.65 2.67
CA ILE A 37 23.97 -17.40 3.62
C ILE A 37 23.95 -18.42 4.77
N SER A 38 22.77 -18.76 5.28
CA SER A 38 22.63 -19.72 6.38
C SER A 38 23.12 -21.11 5.98
N ILE A 39 22.82 -21.54 4.75
CA ILE A 39 23.32 -22.81 4.20
C ILE A 39 24.84 -22.76 4.06
N TYR A 40 25.39 -21.66 3.52
CA TYR A 40 26.83 -21.51 3.32
C TYR A 40 27.63 -21.55 4.63
N GLN A 41 27.13 -20.89 5.67
CA GLN A 41 27.80 -20.83 6.98
C GLN A 41 27.40 -21.95 7.94
N SER A 42 26.52 -22.87 7.53
CA SER A 42 25.94 -23.92 8.40
C SER A 42 25.36 -23.40 9.72
N SER A 43 24.96 -22.13 9.75
CA SER A 43 24.41 -21.44 10.91
C SER A 43 23.11 -20.74 10.53
N TRP A 44 22.03 -21.07 11.24
CA TRP A 44 20.68 -20.57 10.95
C TRP A 44 20.39 -19.20 11.56
N GLU A 45 21.33 -18.65 12.34
CA GLU A 45 21.22 -17.33 12.94
C GLU A 45 20.94 -16.23 11.90
N TYR A 46 21.50 -16.35 10.70
CA TYR A 46 21.32 -15.36 9.63
C TYR A 46 19.87 -15.32 9.11
N PHE A 47 19.18 -16.46 9.10
CA PHE A 47 17.77 -16.53 8.75
C PHE A 47 16.88 -15.91 9.84
N SER A 48 17.16 -16.24 11.12
CA SER A 48 16.47 -15.63 12.27
C SER A 48 16.64 -14.10 12.29
N ARG A 49 17.87 -13.60 12.04
CA ARG A 49 18.17 -12.16 11.93
C ARG A 49 17.51 -11.50 10.71
N ALA A 50 17.24 -12.23 9.64
CA ALA A 50 16.52 -11.68 8.49
C ALA A 50 15.05 -11.39 8.82
N GLY A 51 14.46 -12.11 9.79
CA GLY A 51 13.12 -11.82 10.30
C GLY A 51 12.99 -10.39 10.84
N SER A 52 13.97 -9.90 11.61
CA SER A 52 13.96 -8.53 12.14
C SER A 52 14.09 -7.47 11.04
N LEU A 53 14.86 -7.76 10.00
CA LEU A 53 14.93 -6.92 8.79
C LEU A 53 13.57 -6.84 8.07
N ILE A 54 12.85 -7.96 7.97
CA ILE A 54 11.50 -7.97 7.37
C ILE A 54 10.52 -7.14 8.21
N VAL A 55 10.60 -7.24 9.55
CA VAL A 55 9.81 -6.39 10.45
C VAL A 55 10.14 -4.91 10.24
N LEU A 56 11.42 -4.55 10.12
CA LEU A 56 11.83 -3.17 9.81
C LEU A 56 11.26 -2.69 8.47
N VAL A 57 11.26 -3.53 7.43
CA VAL A 57 10.62 -3.20 6.15
C VAL A 57 9.11 -3.00 6.32
N ALA A 58 8.44 -3.85 7.10
CA ALA A 58 7.01 -3.71 7.37
C ALA A 58 6.70 -2.38 8.10
N VAL A 59 7.49 -2.03 9.11
CA VAL A 59 7.38 -0.75 9.84
C VAL A 59 7.68 0.44 8.92
N TYR A 60 8.70 0.35 8.06
CA TYR A 60 9.02 1.39 7.10
C TYR A 60 7.88 1.62 6.10
N VAL A 61 7.29 0.53 5.58
CA VAL A 61 6.12 0.61 4.68
C VAL A 61 4.94 1.26 5.39
N ALA A 62 4.65 0.84 6.63
CA ALA A 62 3.57 1.41 7.43
C ALA A 62 3.79 2.90 7.75
N TYR A 63 5.03 3.28 8.08
CA TYR A 63 5.41 4.67 8.30
C TYR A 63 5.21 5.52 7.03
N LYS A 64 5.56 4.96 5.87
CA LYS A 64 5.40 5.64 4.58
C LYS A 64 3.95 5.71 4.10
N ASP A 65 3.10 4.76 4.46
CA ASP A 65 1.65 4.87 4.27
C ASP A 65 1.07 5.96 5.18
N TRP A 66 1.50 5.99 6.45
CA TRP A 66 1.07 6.98 7.44
C TRP A 66 1.48 8.41 7.07
N SER A 67 2.71 8.61 6.55
CA SER A 67 3.20 9.94 6.16
C SER A 67 2.33 10.62 5.09
N GLY A 68 1.36 9.88 4.54
CA GLY A 68 0.37 10.42 3.65
C GLY A 68 0.96 10.70 2.28
N ASP A 69 2.18 10.23 1.97
CA ASP A 69 2.81 10.42 0.66
C ASP A 69 1.97 9.75 -0.44
N ILE A 70 1.43 8.57 -0.16
CA ILE A 70 0.48 7.89 -1.06
C ILE A 70 -0.81 8.72 -1.17
N TYR A 71 -1.32 9.23 -0.05
CA TYR A 71 -2.54 10.04 0.00
C TYR A 71 -2.39 11.40 -0.71
N GLN A 72 -1.25 12.05 -0.56
CA GLN A 72 -0.90 13.34 -1.14
C GLN A 72 -0.59 13.20 -2.61
N VAL A 73 0.15 12.17 -3.06
CA VAL A 73 0.33 11.88 -4.49
C VAL A 73 -1.02 11.59 -5.16
N LEU A 74 -1.91 10.86 -4.48
CA LEU A 74 -3.29 10.64 -4.97
C LEU A 74 -4.18 11.89 -4.91
N LYS A 75 -3.85 12.89 -4.07
CA LYS A 75 -4.62 14.14 -3.91
C LYS A 75 -4.11 15.26 -4.83
N LYS A 76 -2.80 15.33 -5.08
CA LYS A 76 -2.11 16.41 -5.78
C LYS A 76 -2.41 16.44 -7.29
N ASP A 77 -2.70 15.28 -7.88
CA ASP A 77 -3.16 15.21 -9.28
C ASP A 77 -4.58 15.76 -9.49
N TYR A 78 -5.35 16.00 -8.42
CA TYR A 78 -6.78 16.34 -8.52
C TYR A 78 -7.19 17.67 -7.86
N PHE A 79 -6.45 18.13 -6.84
CA PHE A 79 -6.74 19.40 -6.16
C PHE A 79 -6.62 20.61 -7.11
N THR A 80 -5.71 20.52 -8.08
CA THR A 80 -5.47 21.55 -9.11
C THR A 80 -6.72 21.84 -9.96
N MET A 81 -7.61 20.87 -10.14
CA MET A 81 -8.81 21.04 -10.99
C MET A 81 -10.01 21.60 -10.22
N SER A 82 -10.13 21.28 -8.92
CA SER A 82 -11.24 21.76 -8.07
C SER A 82 -11.04 23.18 -7.54
N GLU A 83 -9.80 23.57 -7.23
CA GLU A 83 -9.50 24.94 -6.78
C GLU A 83 -9.66 25.97 -7.91
N PHE A 84 -9.37 25.60 -9.16
CA PHE A 84 -9.55 26.48 -10.31
C PHE A 84 -11.03 26.88 -10.53
N LEU A 85 -11.96 26.03 -10.10
CA LEU A 85 -13.41 26.26 -10.22
C LEU A 85 -14.02 26.96 -9.00
N ALA A 86 -13.44 26.79 -7.81
CA ALA A 86 -13.93 27.44 -6.58
C ALA A 86 -13.62 28.94 -6.50
N ILE A 87 -12.66 29.42 -7.29
CA ILE A 87 -12.21 30.82 -7.29
C ILE A 87 -13.02 31.71 -8.26
N GLY A 88 -13.84 31.12 -9.15
CA GLY A 88 -14.63 31.87 -10.14
C GLY A 88 -16.07 32.16 -9.70
N CYS A 89 -16.34 33.41 -9.29
CA CYS A 89 -17.64 34.04 -9.02
C CYS A 89 -18.88 33.34 -9.61
N LEU A 90 -19.70 32.74 -8.73
CA LEU A 90 -20.96 32.07 -9.06
C LEU A 90 -22.19 32.97 -9.04
N ASP A 91 -22.05 34.24 -8.65
CA ASP A 91 -23.20 35.13 -8.43
C ASP A 91 -23.66 35.91 -9.68
N SER A 92 -22.94 35.85 -10.81
CA SER A 92 -23.27 36.63 -12.02
C SER A 92 -23.75 35.81 -13.23
N LEU A 93 -24.02 34.51 -13.08
CA LEU A 93 -24.28 33.59 -14.20
C LEU A 93 -25.77 33.34 -14.41
N ALA A 94 -26.19 33.18 -15.67
CA ALA A 94 -27.57 32.95 -16.06
C ALA A 94 -28.10 31.57 -15.59
N ASN A 95 -29.42 31.40 -15.46
CA ASN A 95 -30.03 30.17 -14.92
C ASN A 95 -29.65 28.89 -15.70
N ASP A 96 -29.38 28.99 -17.00
CA ASP A 96 -28.97 27.84 -17.83
C ASP A 96 -27.51 27.43 -17.54
N GLU A 97 -26.60 28.39 -17.37
CA GLU A 97 -25.21 28.15 -16.97
C GLU A 97 -25.13 27.62 -15.52
N ARG A 98 -26.01 28.09 -14.65
CA ARG A 98 -26.16 27.60 -13.28
C ARG A 98 -26.55 26.12 -13.24
N ASN A 99 -27.46 25.68 -14.11
CA ASN A 99 -27.86 24.28 -14.20
C ASN A 99 -26.73 23.39 -14.76
N GLU A 100 -25.94 23.89 -15.71
CA GLU A 100 -24.75 23.19 -16.20
C GLU A 100 -23.67 23.07 -15.11
N LEU A 101 -23.48 24.12 -14.31
CA LEU A 101 -22.58 24.12 -13.15
C LEU A 101 -23.03 23.18 -12.05
N ILE A 102 -24.33 23.14 -11.73
CA ILE A 102 -24.88 22.17 -10.76
C ILE A 102 -24.62 20.73 -11.24
N ARG A 103 -24.76 20.48 -12.54
CA ARG A 103 -24.48 19.17 -13.13
C ARG A 103 -22.99 18.81 -13.03
N LYS A 104 -22.08 19.76 -13.34
CA LYS A 104 -20.63 19.58 -13.15
C LYS A 104 -20.23 19.42 -11.68
N CYS A 105 -20.86 20.14 -10.75
CA CYS A 105 -20.67 19.97 -9.30
C CYS A 105 -21.12 18.58 -8.83
N LYS A 106 -22.24 18.07 -9.36
CA LYS A 106 -22.73 16.73 -9.05
C LYS A 106 -21.79 15.65 -9.58
N ASP A 107 -21.23 15.83 -10.77
CA ASP A 107 -20.19 14.97 -11.34
C ASP A 107 -18.89 15.00 -10.50
N ILE A 108 -18.55 16.16 -9.93
CA ILE A 108 -17.42 16.31 -8.99
C ILE A 108 -17.70 15.60 -7.66
N GLU A 109 -18.91 15.72 -7.11
CA GLU A 109 -19.30 15.06 -5.86
C GLU A 109 -19.31 13.53 -6.02
N ASP A 110 -19.82 13.03 -7.14
CA ASP A 110 -19.80 11.61 -7.49
C ASP A 110 -18.37 11.13 -7.71
N SER A 111 -17.50 11.95 -8.33
CA SER A 111 -16.07 11.68 -8.43
C SER A 111 -15.38 11.64 -7.05
N GLN A 112 -15.77 12.49 -6.11
CA GLN A 112 -15.29 12.46 -4.73
C GLN A 112 -15.74 11.20 -3.97
N LYS A 113 -17.00 10.78 -4.10
CA LYS A 113 -17.53 9.55 -3.45
C LYS A 113 -16.82 8.30 -3.98
N ILE A 114 -16.64 8.21 -5.30
CA ILE A 114 -15.88 7.13 -5.93
C ILE A 114 -14.43 7.14 -5.42
N ASN A 115 -13.81 8.30 -5.25
CA ASN A 115 -12.44 8.43 -4.72
C ASN A 115 -12.30 8.08 -3.24
N LYS A 116 -13.24 8.48 -2.37
CA LYS A 116 -13.20 8.09 -0.96
C LYS A 116 -13.27 6.56 -0.82
N SER A 117 -14.10 5.92 -1.65
CA SER A 117 -14.20 4.45 -1.69
C SER A 117 -12.91 3.79 -2.18
N PHE A 118 -12.23 4.42 -3.16
CA PHE A 118 -10.94 3.97 -3.69
C PHE A 118 -9.82 4.07 -2.65
N VAL A 119 -9.67 5.23 -2.00
CA VAL A 119 -8.62 5.45 -1.00
C VAL A 119 -8.81 4.52 0.19
N THR A 120 -10.05 4.39 0.68
CA THR A 120 -10.39 3.46 1.76
C THR A 120 -10.04 2.02 1.38
N TYR A 121 -10.27 1.63 0.13
CA TYR A 121 -9.93 0.31 -0.38
C TYR A 121 -8.42 0.08 -0.46
N ALA A 122 -7.68 1.03 -1.04
CA ALA A 122 -6.23 0.96 -1.15
C ALA A 122 -5.58 0.82 0.24
N SER A 123 -5.97 1.69 1.18
CA SER A 123 -5.47 1.65 2.56
C SER A 123 -5.84 0.35 3.29
N ARG A 124 -7.04 -0.22 3.07
CA ARG A 124 -7.38 -1.54 3.65
C ARG A 124 -6.48 -2.66 3.12
N ARG A 125 -6.10 -2.60 1.84
CA ARG A 125 -5.24 -3.62 1.23
C ARG A 125 -3.79 -3.48 1.69
N PHE A 126 -3.28 -2.25 1.81
CA PHE A 126 -1.95 -1.99 2.38
C PHE A 126 -1.87 -2.45 3.83
N ARG A 127 -2.86 -2.12 4.67
CA ARG A 127 -2.93 -2.62 6.06
C ARG A 127 -2.90 -4.14 6.17
N LYS A 128 -3.57 -4.86 5.27
CA LYS A 128 -3.50 -6.33 5.22
C LYS A 128 -2.09 -6.82 4.87
N MET A 129 -1.43 -6.18 3.90
CA MET A 129 -0.06 -6.53 3.54
C MET A 129 0.92 -6.24 4.69
N GLU A 130 0.79 -5.10 5.35
CA GLU A 130 1.58 -4.74 6.54
C GLU A 130 1.41 -5.77 7.64
N ALA A 131 0.16 -6.14 7.97
CA ALA A 131 -0.12 -7.14 9.00
C ALA A 131 0.50 -8.50 8.66
N VAL A 132 0.43 -8.92 7.39
CA VAL A 132 1.05 -10.17 6.93
C VAL A 132 2.57 -10.11 7.02
N LEU A 133 3.20 -9.03 6.55
CA LEU A 133 4.66 -8.88 6.63
C LEU A 133 5.15 -8.84 8.08
N LEU A 134 4.44 -8.14 8.95
CA LEU A 134 4.79 -8.02 10.36
C LEU A 134 4.64 -9.36 11.07
N ALA A 135 3.54 -10.09 10.82
CA ALA A 135 3.33 -11.43 11.38
C ALA A 135 4.40 -12.43 10.91
N ILE A 136 4.67 -12.48 9.60
CA ILE A 136 5.69 -13.38 9.03
C ILE A 136 7.08 -13.01 9.54
N GLY A 137 7.45 -11.73 9.50
CA GLY A 137 8.74 -11.26 9.98
C GLY A 137 8.96 -11.59 11.46
N THR A 138 7.93 -11.41 12.28
CA THR A 138 7.99 -11.74 13.72
C THR A 138 8.08 -13.24 13.96
N LEU A 139 7.37 -14.06 13.17
CA LEU A 139 7.47 -15.52 13.25
C LEU A 139 8.87 -16.00 12.87
N ILE A 140 9.43 -15.47 11.77
CA ILE A 140 10.81 -15.80 11.35
C ILE A 140 11.81 -15.35 12.42
N TRP A 141 11.63 -14.16 12.99
CA TRP A 141 12.55 -13.62 13.98
C TRP A 141 12.50 -14.38 15.31
N GLY A 142 11.31 -14.73 15.79
CA GLY A 142 11.14 -15.41 17.08
C GLY A 142 11.32 -16.94 17.01
N TYR A 143 11.03 -17.55 15.87
CA TYR A 143 10.95 -19.01 15.73
C TYR A 143 11.77 -19.58 14.56
N GLY A 144 12.55 -18.75 13.85
CA GLY A 144 13.37 -19.20 12.71
C GLY A 144 14.28 -20.36 13.09
N ASP A 145 14.94 -20.28 14.23
CA ASP A 145 15.82 -21.35 14.73
C ASP A 145 15.04 -22.59 15.15
N PHE A 146 13.82 -22.44 15.69
CA PHE A 146 12.99 -23.56 16.15
C PHE A 146 12.51 -24.46 15.00
N PHE A 147 11.91 -23.88 13.97
CA PHE A 147 11.39 -24.65 12.83
C PHE A 147 12.49 -25.37 12.05
N LEU A 148 13.68 -24.77 11.97
CA LEU A 148 14.78 -25.31 11.18
C LEU A 148 15.59 -26.35 11.96
N ASN A 149 15.76 -26.18 13.27
CA ASN A 149 16.26 -27.23 14.13
C ASN A 149 15.33 -28.46 14.13
N LEU A 150 14.02 -28.27 14.04
CA LEU A 150 13.08 -29.38 13.91
C LEU A 150 13.34 -30.17 12.62
N ILE A 151 13.48 -29.48 11.47
CA ILE A 151 13.70 -30.12 10.16
C ILE A 151 15.06 -30.85 10.10
N TRP A 152 16.13 -30.23 10.60
CA TRP A 152 17.47 -30.84 10.56
C TRP A 152 17.63 -31.99 11.55
N ARG A 153 16.96 -31.94 12.71
CA ARG A 153 16.99 -33.03 13.68
C ARG A 153 16.24 -34.29 13.22
N PHE A 154 15.42 -34.21 12.18
CA PHE A 154 14.83 -35.37 11.51
C PHE A 154 15.71 -35.96 10.39
N ASN A 155 16.76 -35.24 9.97
CA ASN A 155 17.66 -35.65 8.88
C ASN A 155 19.03 -36.15 9.37
N ALA A 156 19.27 -36.12 10.68
CA ALA A 156 20.44 -36.69 11.37
C ALA A 156 20.00 -37.91 12.18
#